data_AF-A0A8H7BFB0-F1
#
_entry.id   AF-A0A8H7BFB0-F1
#
_cell.length_a   1.000
_cell.length_b   1.000
_cell.length_c   1.000
_cell.angle_alpha   90.00
_cell.angle_beta   90.00
_cell.angle_gamma   90.00
#
_symmetry.space_group_name_H-M   'P 1'
#
loop_
_entity.id
_entity.type
_entity.pdbx_description
1 polymer ?
#
loop_
_entity_poly.entity_id
_entity_poly.type
_entity_poly.pdbx_seq_one_letter_code
_entity_poly.pdbx_strand_id
1 'polypeptide(L)'
;MAPGQGQKGNPNDPRSDASKKKDLIARGDYTPTPLGKATFFILRGIEPVLQYSILAHGLGTSVLHRVGLRTLPPGLPTHTGISLIDGLGLSPYRLVLLGMAVGAAVKQNIWVTALSGEPMPVTGAIAVGVFNAVFNSLSTYAFLTTATSASTEADFPQPALLIGGSLYVVGIMTELIAEVQRKRFKANPDNKGKAYTGGLWSFARHINYGGYTIWRAGYAMVGGGYTLGALVGSFFAWDFTQRAIPILSEYCEKRYGAQWDEFKQKTPYQLIPYIY
;
A
#
# COMPACT_ATOMS: atom_id res chain seq x y z
N MET A 1 -7.22 2.84 37.79
CA MET A 1 -7.10 2.53 36.35
C MET A 1 -8.45 2.78 35.71
N ALA A 2 -8.60 3.92 35.03
CA ALA A 2 -9.81 4.19 34.25
C ALA A 2 -9.65 3.53 32.87
N PRO A 3 -10.62 2.70 32.42
CA PRO A 3 -10.57 2.11 31.09
C PRO A 3 -10.61 3.24 30.04
N GLY A 4 -9.71 3.14 29.06
CA GLY A 4 -9.53 4.14 28.01
C GLY A 4 -10.85 4.48 27.32
N GLN A 5 -11.08 5.77 27.15
CA GLN A 5 -12.15 6.28 26.29
C GLN A 5 -11.94 5.73 24.88
N GLY A 6 -12.66 4.65 24.55
CA GLY A 6 -12.83 4.23 23.18
C GLY A 6 -13.35 5.41 22.38
N GLN A 7 -12.77 5.65 21.21
CA GLN A 7 -13.29 6.62 20.24
C GLN A 7 -14.81 6.43 20.15
N LYS A 8 -15.58 7.41 20.64
CA LYS A 8 -17.03 7.44 20.45
C LYS A 8 -17.25 7.39 18.94
N GLY A 9 -17.83 6.29 18.45
CA GLY A 9 -18.09 6.12 17.02
C GLY A 9 -18.90 7.30 16.48
N ASN A 10 -18.63 7.69 15.24
CA ASN A 10 -19.39 8.74 14.56
C ASN A 10 -20.88 8.37 14.59
N PRO A 11 -21.76 9.19 15.22
CA PRO A 11 -23.19 8.89 15.29
C PRO A 11 -23.86 8.84 13.90
N ASN A 12 -23.20 9.39 12.88
CA ASN A 12 -23.65 9.36 11.48
C ASN A 12 -23.05 8.21 10.65
N ASP A 13 -22.28 7.29 11.24
CA ASP A 13 -21.82 6.09 10.56
C ASP A 13 -22.92 5.01 10.59
N PRO A 14 -23.55 4.70 9.44
CA PRO A 14 -24.72 3.82 9.40
C PRO A 14 -24.37 2.32 9.58
N ARG A 15 -23.09 1.95 9.59
CA ARG A 15 -22.64 0.56 9.72
C ARG A 15 -22.94 -0.05 11.09
N SER A 16 -22.98 -1.38 11.12
CA SER A 16 -23.07 -2.19 12.34
C SER A 16 -21.84 -2.00 13.25
N ASP A 17 -22.01 -2.23 14.56
CA ASP A 17 -20.91 -2.17 15.52
C ASP A 17 -19.83 -3.22 15.26
N ALA A 18 -20.20 -4.38 14.72
CA ALA A 18 -19.26 -5.41 14.31
C ALA A 18 -18.33 -4.93 13.19
N SER A 19 -18.87 -4.22 12.19
CA SER A 19 -18.08 -3.63 11.10
C SER A 19 -17.22 -2.46 11.58
N LYS A 20 -17.75 -1.62 12.48
CA LYS A 20 -17.00 -0.51 13.10
C LYS A 20 -15.75 -0.99 13.84
N LYS A 21 -15.83 -2.11 14.58
CA LYS A 21 -14.68 -2.69 15.31
C LYS A 21 -13.57 -3.26 14.41
N LYS A 22 -13.87 -3.55 13.14
CA LYS A 22 -12.93 -4.15 12.17
C LYS A 22 -12.31 -3.12 11.21
N ASP A 23 -12.75 -1.86 11.27
CA ASP A 23 -12.25 -0.77 10.44
C ASP A 23 -11.47 0.23 11.29
N LEU A 24 -10.28 0.63 10.82
CA LEU A 24 -9.50 1.69 11.45
C LEU A 24 -9.96 3.08 11.00
N ILE A 25 -10.85 3.13 9.98
CA ILE A 25 -11.32 4.36 9.37
C ILE A 25 -12.71 4.72 9.91
N ALA A 26 -12.80 5.94 10.47
CA ALA A 26 -14.07 6.58 10.82
C ALA A 26 -14.75 7.12 9.55
N ARG A 27 -15.58 6.28 8.90
CA ARG A 27 -16.23 6.63 7.63
C ARG A 27 -17.28 7.72 7.83
N GLY A 28 -17.31 8.71 6.92
CA GLY A 28 -18.25 9.82 6.98
C GLY A 28 -18.01 10.83 8.11
N ASP A 29 -16.94 10.64 8.88
CA ASP A 29 -16.37 11.68 9.73
C ASP A 29 -15.35 12.46 8.88
N TYR A 30 -15.29 13.78 9.05
CA TYR A 30 -14.35 14.67 8.37
C TYR A 30 -13.61 15.57 9.37
N THR A 31 -13.60 15.18 10.64
CA THR A 31 -12.88 15.88 11.71
C THR A 31 -11.40 16.02 11.35
N PRO A 32 -10.85 17.24 11.33
CA PRO A 32 -9.43 17.42 11.06
C PRO A 32 -8.56 16.73 12.11
N THR A 33 -7.61 15.92 11.65
CA THR A 33 -6.62 15.23 12.50
C THR A 33 -5.19 15.61 12.11
N PRO A 34 -4.79 16.89 12.24
CA PRO A 34 -3.50 17.37 11.76
C PRO A 34 -2.32 16.60 12.37
N LEU A 35 -2.39 16.29 13.67
CA LEU A 35 -1.33 15.53 14.36
C LEU A 35 -1.17 14.13 13.76
N GLY A 36 -2.25 13.36 13.60
CA GLY A 36 -2.15 12.01 13.04
C GLY A 36 -1.76 11.99 11.55
N LYS A 37 -2.20 12.99 10.77
CA LYS A 37 -1.72 13.17 9.38
C LYS A 37 -0.23 13.50 9.33
N ALA A 38 0.26 14.36 10.22
CA ALA A 38 1.69 14.67 10.35
C ALA A 38 2.50 13.44 10.78
N THR A 39 2.02 12.69 11.78
CA THR A 39 2.63 11.41 12.21
C THR A 39 2.74 10.43 11.03
N PHE A 40 1.67 10.26 10.26
CA PHE A 40 1.69 9.41 9.07
C PHE A 40 2.75 9.88 8.07
N PHE A 41 2.75 11.17 7.74
CA PHE A 41 3.67 11.75 6.77
C PHE A 41 5.13 11.54 7.17
N ILE A 42 5.46 11.78 8.43
CA ILE A 42 6.80 11.62 9.00
C ILE A 42 7.22 10.15 8.98
N LEU A 43 6.38 9.24 9.48
CA LEU A 43 6.69 7.81 9.50
C LEU A 43 6.92 7.26 8.10
N ARG A 44 6.13 7.69 7.11
CA ARG A 44 6.34 7.31 5.72
C ARG A 44 7.57 7.96 5.10
N GLY A 45 7.92 9.18 5.48
CA GLY A 45 9.14 9.87 5.04
C GLY A 45 10.44 9.25 5.60
N ILE A 46 10.41 8.69 6.81
CA ILE A 46 11.56 8.02 7.43
C ILE A 46 11.79 6.63 6.84
N GLU A 47 10.74 5.96 6.35
CA GLU A 47 10.83 4.56 5.95
C GLU A 47 11.81 4.28 4.78
N PRO A 48 11.94 5.12 3.74
CA PRO A 48 13.01 4.97 2.76
C PRO A 48 14.42 5.00 3.37
N VAL A 49 14.65 5.72 4.47
CA VAL A 49 15.94 5.73 5.19
C VAL A 49 16.19 4.37 5.86
N LEU A 50 15.14 3.76 6.42
CA LEU A 50 15.20 2.40 6.93
C LEU A 50 15.54 1.41 5.81
N GLN A 51 14.86 1.47 4.66
CA GLN A 51 15.16 0.58 3.53
C GLN A 51 16.57 0.78 2.99
N TYR A 52 17.03 2.02 2.89
CA TYR A 52 18.42 2.31 2.53
C TYR A 52 19.40 1.70 3.53
N SER A 53 19.13 1.80 4.84
CA SER A 53 20.01 1.22 5.86
C SER A 53 20.09 -0.31 5.78
N ILE A 54 18.99 -0.97 5.44
CA ILE A 54 18.97 -2.42 5.20
C ILE A 54 19.75 -2.74 3.91
N LEU A 55 19.49 -2.02 2.81
CA LEU A 55 20.10 -2.26 1.50
C LEU A 55 21.58 -1.89 1.43
N ALA A 56 22.03 -0.82 2.07
CA ALA A 56 23.41 -0.35 2.00
C ALA A 56 24.29 -0.96 3.09
N HIS A 57 23.74 -1.16 4.28
CA HIS A 57 24.53 -1.49 5.48
C HIS A 57 24.17 -2.85 6.09
N GLY A 58 23.18 -3.57 5.55
CA GLY A 58 22.75 -4.84 6.10
C GLY A 58 22.17 -4.71 7.50
N LEU A 59 21.52 -3.58 7.81
CA LEU A 59 20.85 -3.40 9.10
C LEU A 59 19.94 -4.62 9.38
N GLY A 60 20.09 -5.24 10.54
CA GLY A 60 19.27 -6.39 10.98
C GLY A 60 19.66 -7.76 10.40
N THR A 61 20.60 -7.86 9.44
CA THR A 61 20.98 -9.16 8.84
C THR A 61 21.70 -10.11 9.81
N SER A 62 22.22 -9.59 10.93
CA SER A 62 22.83 -10.41 11.99
C SER A 62 21.84 -11.44 12.57
N VAL A 63 20.54 -11.13 12.59
CA VAL A 63 19.50 -12.07 13.02
C VAL A 63 19.36 -13.23 12.03
N LEU A 64 19.46 -12.94 10.72
CA LEU A 64 19.43 -13.97 9.68
C LEU A 64 20.64 -14.91 9.81
N HIS A 65 21.82 -14.35 10.08
CA HIS A 65 23.03 -15.15 10.26
C HIS A 65 22.96 -16.08 11.48
N ARG A 66 22.29 -15.67 12.56
CA ARG A 66 22.07 -16.50 13.76
C ARG A 66 21.23 -17.74 13.48
N VAL A 67 20.34 -17.70 12.49
CA VAL A 67 19.51 -18.85 12.08
C VAL A 67 20.11 -19.60 10.88
N GLY A 68 21.38 -19.36 10.58
CA GLY A 68 22.12 -20.06 9.52
C GLY A 68 21.91 -19.53 8.10
N LEU A 69 21.15 -18.44 7.92
CA LEU A 69 20.95 -17.84 6.61
C LEU A 69 22.16 -16.99 6.19
N ARG A 70 22.42 -16.92 4.88
CA ARG A 70 23.49 -16.12 4.28
C ARG A 70 22.90 -14.98 3.47
N THR A 71 23.64 -13.88 3.42
CA THR A 71 23.24 -12.67 2.70
C THR A 71 24.14 -12.40 1.51
N LEU A 72 23.56 -11.85 0.44
CA LEU A 72 24.26 -11.44 -0.76
C LEU A 72 25.24 -10.30 -0.49
N PRO A 73 26.39 -10.26 -1.19
CA PRO A 73 27.28 -9.11 -1.15
C PRO A 73 26.59 -7.85 -1.72
N PRO A 74 27.09 -6.64 -1.42
CA PRO A 74 26.51 -5.38 -1.92
C PRO A 74 26.37 -5.27 -3.45
N GLY A 75 27.26 -5.94 -4.20
CA GLY A 75 27.36 -5.81 -5.65
C GLY A 75 28.14 -4.54 -6.06
N LEU A 76 28.40 -4.39 -7.36
CA LEU A 76 29.05 -3.18 -7.88
C LEU A 76 28.08 -1.98 -7.85
N PRO A 77 28.52 -0.79 -7.39
CA PRO A 77 27.70 0.42 -7.41
C PRO A 77 27.24 0.81 -8.81
N THR A 78 26.09 1.48 -8.87
CA THR A 78 25.56 2.05 -10.11
C THR A 78 26.30 3.34 -10.47
N HIS A 79 26.47 3.59 -11.77
CA HIS A 79 26.97 4.86 -12.32
C HIS A 79 25.92 5.45 -13.25
N THR A 80 25.08 6.33 -12.72
CA THR A 80 23.98 6.99 -13.44
C THR A 80 24.37 8.35 -14.00
N GLY A 81 25.47 8.95 -13.51
CA GLY A 81 25.86 10.32 -13.82
C GLY A 81 25.14 11.36 -12.95
N ILE A 82 24.28 10.93 -12.02
CA ILE A 82 23.59 11.79 -11.05
C ILE A 82 24.26 11.59 -9.70
N SER A 83 25.03 12.58 -9.24
CA SER A 83 25.85 12.49 -8.02
C SER A 83 25.07 12.08 -6.77
N LEU A 84 23.83 12.53 -6.64
CA LEU A 84 22.95 12.17 -5.52
C LEU A 84 22.59 10.67 -5.51
N ILE A 85 22.41 10.08 -6.69
CA ILE A 85 22.07 8.66 -6.84
C ILE A 85 23.31 7.79 -6.71
N ASP A 86 24.40 8.19 -7.39
CA ASP A 86 25.67 7.46 -7.36
C ASP A 86 26.29 7.47 -5.96
N GLY A 87 26.09 8.56 -5.21
CA GLY A 87 26.50 8.70 -3.79
C GLY A 87 25.81 7.73 -2.83
N LEU A 88 24.72 7.06 -3.24
CA LEU A 88 24.08 6.01 -2.45
C LEU A 88 24.90 4.71 -2.44
N GLY A 89 25.84 4.53 -3.39
CA GLY A 89 26.70 3.34 -3.46
C GLY A 89 25.96 2.01 -3.68
N LEU A 90 24.71 2.08 -4.17
CA LEU A 90 23.87 0.90 -4.37
C LEU A 90 24.08 0.29 -5.75
N SER A 91 24.08 -1.04 -5.81
CA SER A 91 23.99 -1.76 -7.08
C SER A 91 22.64 -1.53 -7.78
N PRO A 92 22.54 -1.76 -9.10
CA PRO A 92 21.32 -1.43 -9.85
C PRO A 92 20.05 -2.06 -9.26
N TYR A 93 20.11 -3.32 -8.83
CA TYR A 93 18.97 -4.00 -8.21
C TYR A 93 18.58 -3.37 -6.86
N ARG A 94 19.56 -3.09 -6.00
CA ARG A 94 19.32 -2.42 -4.70
C ARG A 94 18.72 -1.03 -4.90
N LEU A 95 19.18 -0.30 -5.91
CA LEU A 95 18.66 1.01 -6.26
C LEU A 95 17.19 0.94 -6.71
N VAL A 96 16.82 -0.07 -7.50
CA VAL A 96 15.40 -0.29 -7.88
C VAL A 96 14.53 -0.53 -6.64
N LEU A 97 14.94 -1.43 -5.74
CA LEU A 97 14.20 -1.70 -4.50
C LEU A 97 14.06 -0.44 -3.62
N LEU A 98 15.11 0.37 -3.49
CA LEU A 98 15.02 1.63 -2.77
C LEU A 98 14.08 2.62 -3.48
N GLY A 99 14.16 2.72 -4.80
CA GLY A 99 13.26 3.55 -5.61
C GLY A 99 11.79 3.17 -5.40
N MET A 100 11.50 1.87 -5.30
CA MET A 100 10.16 1.37 -4.98
C MET A 100 9.70 1.74 -3.56
N ALA A 101 10.60 1.73 -2.57
CA ALA A 101 10.28 2.24 -1.22
C ALA A 101 9.92 3.73 -1.25
N VAL A 102 10.77 4.53 -1.92
CA VAL A 102 10.59 5.99 -2.07
C VAL A 102 9.28 6.30 -2.79
N GLY A 103 9.01 5.66 -3.93
CA GLY A 103 7.78 5.86 -4.70
C GLY A 103 6.53 5.54 -3.89
N ALA A 104 6.55 4.47 -3.09
CA ALA A 104 5.43 4.09 -2.23
C ALA A 104 5.21 5.12 -1.11
N ALA A 105 6.29 5.59 -0.49
CA ALA A 105 6.26 6.64 0.53
C ALA A 105 5.71 7.96 -0.03
N VAL A 106 6.21 8.41 -1.19
CA VAL A 106 5.74 9.63 -1.87
C VAL A 106 4.25 9.54 -2.18
N LYS A 107 3.80 8.44 -2.82
CA LYS A 107 2.38 8.28 -3.16
C LYS A 107 1.49 8.28 -1.91
N GLN A 108 1.89 7.61 -0.84
CA GLN A 108 1.11 7.59 0.40
C GLN A 108 1.11 8.96 1.11
N ASN A 109 2.20 9.72 1.01
CA ASN A 109 2.26 11.09 1.52
C ASN A 109 1.39 12.05 0.70
N ILE A 110 1.34 11.90 -0.62
CA ILE A 110 0.35 12.59 -1.48
C ILE A 110 -1.06 12.22 -1.04
N TRP A 111 -1.32 10.94 -0.77
CA TRP A 111 -2.64 10.50 -0.33
C TRP A 111 -3.06 11.17 0.98
N VAL A 112 -2.23 11.15 2.02
CA VAL A 112 -2.65 11.68 3.35
C VAL A 112 -2.82 13.21 3.35
N THR A 113 -1.99 13.91 2.57
CA THR A 113 -1.96 15.38 2.53
C THR A 113 -2.96 15.96 1.54
N ALA A 114 -3.09 15.33 0.36
CA ALA A 114 -3.83 15.88 -0.75
C ALA A 114 -5.09 15.09 -1.09
N LEU A 115 -5.21 13.78 -0.82
CA LEU A 115 -6.34 12.99 -1.32
C LEU A 115 -7.35 12.58 -0.24
N SER A 116 -6.85 12.26 0.95
CA SER A 116 -7.66 11.72 2.04
C SER A 116 -8.46 12.82 2.74
N GLY A 117 -9.79 12.70 2.66
CA GLY A 117 -10.72 13.47 3.48
C GLY A 117 -11.05 12.81 4.82
N GLU A 118 -10.64 11.55 5.02
CA GLU A 118 -10.99 10.79 6.22
C GLU A 118 -10.01 11.13 7.38
N PRO A 119 -10.49 11.16 8.63
CA PRO A 119 -9.66 11.30 9.82
C PRO A 119 -8.56 10.23 9.86
N MET A 120 -7.37 10.65 10.25
CA MET A 120 -6.22 9.79 10.51
C MET A 120 -5.83 9.93 11.98
N PRO A 121 -6.30 9.04 12.87
CA PRO A 121 -5.84 9.01 14.25
C PRO A 121 -4.34 8.69 14.34
N VAL A 122 -3.66 9.21 15.36
CA VAL A 122 -2.21 8.97 15.58
C VAL A 122 -1.91 7.47 15.70
N THR A 123 -2.73 6.72 16.42
CA THR A 123 -2.59 5.26 16.56
C THR A 123 -2.72 4.54 15.22
N GLY A 124 -3.70 4.94 14.40
CA GLY A 124 -3.87 4.44 13.03
C GLY A 124 -2.66 4.78 12.15
N ALA A 125 -2.14 6.00 12.24
CA ALA A 125 -0.95 6.43 11.51
C ALA A 125 0.28 5.59 11.86
N ILE A 126 0.50 5.32 13.15
CA ILE A 126 1.59 4.46 13.63
C ILE A 126 1.41 3.03 13.11
N ALA A 127 0.22 2.45 13.27
CA ALA A 127 -0.08 1.10 12.83
C ALA A 127 0.19 0.92 11.33
N VAL A 128 -0.30 1.86 10.50
CA VAL A 128 -0.07 1.81 9.05
C VAL A 128 1.39 2.06 8.70
N GLY A 129 2.07 2.97 9.39
CA GLY A 129 3.50 3.23 9.19
C GLY A 129 4.35 1.97 9.44
N VAL A 130 4.16 1.34 10.60
CA VAL A 130 4.83 0.07 10.96
C VAL A 130 4.49 -1.03 9.97
N PHE A 131 3.23 -1.19 9.61
CA PHE A 131 2.79 -2.19 8.64
C PHE A 131 3.50 -2.05 7.28
N ASN A 132 3.65 -0.82 6.77
CA ASN A 132 4.39 -0.60 5.53
C ASN A 132 5.87 -0.91 5.69
N ALA A 133 6.50 -0.46 6.79
CA ALA A 133 7.90 -0.76 7.09
C ALA A 133 8.17 -2.26 7.16
N VAL A 134 7.28 -3.04 7.79
CA VAL A 134 7.42 -4.51 7.92
C VAL A 134 7.42 -5.19 6.55
N PHE A 135 6.44 -4.92 5.69
CA PHE A 135 6.34 -5.60 4.39
C PHE A 135 7.39 -5.14 3.37
N ASN A 136 7.76 -3.86 3.38
CA ASN A 136 8.87 -3.39 2.57
C ASN A 136 10.17 -4.07 3.03
N SER A 137 10.41 -4.12 4.35
CA SER A 137 11.57 -4.81 4.92
C SER A 137 11.54 -6.32 4.63
N LEU A 138 10.38 -6.98 4.66
CA LEU A 138 10.23 -8.39 4.26
C LEU A 138 10.74 -8.61 2.83
N SER A 139 10.33 -7.75 1.90
CA SER A 139 10.76 -7.82 0.50
C SER A 139 12.27 -7.55 0.36
N THR A 140 12.78 -6.55 1.09
CA THR A 140 14.20 -6.19 1.12
C THR A 140 15.05 -7.32 1.70
N TYR A 141 14.67 -7.92 2.84
CA TYR A 141 15.41 -9.04 3.44
C TYR A 141 15.33 -10.31 2.59
N ALA A 142 14.20 -10.55 1.93
CA ALA A 142 14.09 -11.65 0.96
C ALA A 142 15.09 -11.47 -0.19
N PHE A 143 15.24 -10.23 -0.69
CA PHE A 143 16.28 -9.91 -1.66
C PHE A 143 17.69 -10.12 -1.10
N LEU A 144 17.96 -9.69 0.12
CA LEU A 144 19.30 -9.83 0.71
C LEU A 144 19.68 -11.28 0.98
N THR A 145 18.71 -12.16 1.23
CA THR A 145 18.97 -13.54 1.66
C THR A 145 19.21 -14.43 0.45
N THR A 146 20.37 -15.09 0.38
CA THR A 146 20.78 -15.91 -0.78
C THR A 146 19.75 -16.99 -1.12
N ALA A 147 19.10 -17.59 -0.12
CA ALA A 147 18.12 -18.66 -0.30
C ALA A 147 16.80 -18.19 -0.93
N THR A 148 16.51 -16.89 -0.92
CA THR A 148 15.21 -16.34 -1.35
C THR A 148 15.33 -15.24 -2.40
N SER A 149 16.54 -14.80 -2.74
CA SER A 149 16.74 -13.63 -3.58
C SER A 149 16.30 -13.87 -5.01
N ALA A 150 15.43 -13.01 -5.54
CA ALA A 150 15.11 -13.00 -6.97
C ALA A 150 16.35 -12.76 -7.84
N SER A 151 17.37 -12.08 -7.31
CA SER A 151 18.57 -11.74 -8.08
C SER A 151 19.48 -12.92 -8.42
N THR A 152 19.30 -14.07 -7.77
CA THR A 152 20.08 -15.29 -8.04
C THR A 152 19.43 -16.18 -9.11
N GLU A 153 18.24 -15.82 -9.62
CA GLU A 153 17.50 -16.65 -10.59
C GLU A 153 18.00 -16.50 -12.04
N ALA A 154 18.58 -15.35 -12.39
CA ALA A 154 19.07 -15.04 -13.73
C ALA A 154 20.05 -13.85 -13.72
N ASP A 155 20.69 -13.59 -14.86
CA ASP A 155 21.46 -12.37 -15.08
C ASP A 155 20.57 -11.12 -15.03
N PHE A 156 21.17 -10.00 -14.65
CA PHE A 156 20.46 -8.73 -14.57
C PHE A 156 20.17 -8.16 -15.98
N PRO A 157 18.94 -7.68 -16.26
CA PRO A 157 17.79 -7.61 -15.37
C PRO A 157 16.98 -8.93 -15.32
N GLN A 158 16.63 -9.36 -14.11
CA GLN A 158 15.90 -10.60 -13.87
C GLN A 158 14.43 -10.51 -14.34
N PRO A 159 13.83 -11.59 -14.87
CA PRO A 159 12.41 -11.59 -15.22
C PRO A 159 11.48 -11.18 -14.06
N ALA A 160 11.76 -11.66 -12.84
CA ALA A 160 11.01 -11.28 -11.64
C ALA A 160 11.11 -9.77 -11.34
N LEU A 161 12.26 -9.14 -11.61
CA LEU A 161 12.46 -7.69 -11.50
C LEU A 161 11.56 -6.94 -12.50
N LEU A 162 11.55 -7.37 -13.76
CA LEU A 162 10.79 -6.71 -14.83
C LEU A 162 9.27 -6.85 -14.61
N ILE A 163 8.80 -8.06 -14.31
CA ILE A 163 7.37 -8.33 -14.08
C ILE A 163 6.93 -7.66 -12.76
N GLY A 164 7.66 -7.89 -11.67
CA GLY A 164 7.35 -7.31 -10.37
C GLY A 164 7.40 -5.78 -10.36
N GLY A 165 8.39 -5.20 -11.05
CA GLY A 165 8.49 -3.75 -11.24
C GLY A 165 7.33 -3.18 -12.05
N SER A 166 6.89 -3.88 -13.10
CA SER A 166 5.73 -3.49 -13.90
C SER A 166 4.44 -3.53 -13.06
N LEU A 167 4.22 -4.61 -12.31
CA LEU A 167 3.08 -4.72 -11.37
C LEU A 167 3.12 -3.59 -10.34
N TYR A 168 4.29 -3.29 -9.78
CA TYR A 168 4.46 -2.18 -8.85
C TYR A 168 4.03 -0.84 -9.43
N VAL A 169 4.52 -0.48 -10.62
CA VAL A 169 4.19 0.79 -11.27
C VAL A 169 2.70 0.85 -11.60
N VAL A 170 2.16 -0.17 -12.26
CA VAL A 170 0.74 -0.22 -12.66
C VAL A 170 -0.17 -0.15 -11.43
N GLY A 171 0.14 -0.90 -10.37
CA GLY A 171 -0.66 -0.93 -9.15
C GLY A 171 -0.66 0.40 -8.39
N ILE A 172 0.51 1.04 -8.23
CA ILE A 172 0.60 2.36 -7.58
C ILE A 172 -0.13 3.42 -8.40
N MET A 173 0.04 3.44 -9.72
CA MET A 173 -0.65 4.40 -10.59
C MET A 173 -2.17 4.19 -10.58
N THR A 174 -2.64 2.94 -10.62
CA THR A 174 -4.06 2.60 -10.53
C THR A 174 -4.67 3.11 -9.23
N GLU A 175 -4.02 2.85 -8.09
CA GLU A 175 -4.47 3.33 -6.79
C GLU A 175 -4.51 4.87 -6.74
N LEU A 176 -3.45 5.54 -7.17
CA LEU A 176 -3.35 7.00 -7.16
C LEU A 176 -4.40 7.66 -8.06
N ILE A 177 -4.53 7.20 -9.30
CA ILE A 177 -5.47 7.75 -10.28
C ILE A 177 -6.91 7.54 -9.81
N ALA A 178 -7.24 6.36 -9.27
CA ALA A 178 -8.57 6.07 -8.75
C ALA A 178 -8.96 7.03 -7.61
N GLU A 179 -8.03 7.32 -6.70
CA GLU A 179 -8.23 8.27 -5.60
C GLU A 179 -8.37 9.72 -6.10
N VAL A 180 -7.55 10.13 -7.08
CA VAL A 180 -7.66 11.46 -7.72
C VAL A 180 -9.02 11.64 -8.40
N GLN A 181 -9.45 10.65 -9.18
CA GLN A 181 -10.76 10.66 -9.84
C GLN A 181 -11.90 10.81 -8.82
N ARG A 182 -11.85 10.02 -7.74
CA ARG A 182 -12.84 10.06 -6.66
C ARG A 182 -12.84 11.40 -5.92
N LYS A 183 -11.67 11.98 -5.64
CA LYS A 183 -11.56 13.30 -5.00
C LYS A 183 -12.16 14.39 -5.89
N ARG A 184 -11.83 14.39 -7.19
CA ARG A 184 -12.35 15.37 -8.15
C ARG A 184 -13.87 15.32 -8.23
N PHE A 185 -14.45 14.11 -8.30
CA PHE A 185 -15.90 13.94 -8.28
C PHE A 185 -16.54 14.51 -7.01
N LYS A 186 -15.99 14.18 -5.84
CA LYS A 186 -16.51 14.63 -4.54
C LYS A 186 -16.31 16.14 -4.28
N ALA A 187 -15.38 16.79 -4.97
CA ALA A 187 -15.13 18.22 -4.84
C ALA A 187 -16.25 19.07 -5.46
N ASN A 188 -17.03 18.52 -6.39
CA ASN A 188 -18.19 19.22 -6.96
C ASN A 188 -19.39 19.17 -5.97
N PRO A 189 -19.94 20.33 -5.53
CA PRO A 189 -21.11 20.38 -4.67
C PRO A 189 -22.35 19.66 -5.23
N ASP A 190 -22.52 19.58 -6.55
CA ASP A 190 -23.66 18.93 -7.21
C ASP A 190 -23.63 17.39 -7.07
N ASN A 191 -22.48 16.86 -6.64
CA ASN A 191 -22.29 15.43 -6.39
C ASN A 191 -22.48 15.04 -4.92
N LYS A 192 -22.91 15.99 -4.06
CA LYS A 192 -23.24 15.67 -2.66
C LYS A 192 -24.30 14.57 -2.60
N GLY A 193 -24.00 13.53 -1.82
CA GLY A 193 -24.87 12.36 -1.67
C GLY A 193 -24.83 11.36 -2.83
N LYS A 194 -24.01 11.58 -3.87
CA LYS A 194 -23.88 10.65 -5.00
C LYS A 194 -22.68 9.72 -4.84
N ALA A 195 -22.82 8.47 -5.29
CA ALA A 195 -21.70 7.54 -5.39
C ALA A 195 -20.86 7.83 -6.64
N TYR A 196 -19.53 7.75 -6.53
CA TYR A 196 -18.67 7.82 -7.71
C TYR A 196 -18.54 6.44 -8.34
N THR A 197 -18.91 6.32 -9.62
CA THR A 197 -18.98 5.03 -10.34
C THR A 197 -18.24 5.05 -11.68
N GLY A 198 -17.58 6.17 -12.01
CA GLY A 198 -16.91 6.37 -13.31
C GLY A 198 -15.40 6.12 -13.30
N GLY A 199 -14.78 6.26 -14.47
CA GLY A 199 -13.33 6.12 -14.64
C GLY A 199 -12.85 4.72 -14.30
N LEU A 200 -11.80 4.60 -13.49
CA LEU A 200 -11.28 3.29 -13.09
C LEU A 200 -12.29 2.48 -12.25
N TRP A 201 -13.20 3.16 -11.57
CA TRP A 201 -14.20 2.52 -10.71
C TRP A 201 -15.27 1.78 -11.50
N SER A 202 -15.45 2.07 -12.80
CA SER A 202 -16.38 1.32 -13.64
C SER A 202 -15.86 -0.09 -14.01
N PHE A 203 -14.55 -0.34 -13.85
CA PHE A 203 -13.94 -1.65 -14.10
C PHE A 203 -13.98 -2.56 -12.88
N ALA A 204 -13.79 -2.01 -11.68
CA ALA A 204 -13.97 -2.72 -10.41
C ALA A 204 -14.37 -1.75 -9.28
N ARG A 205 -15.31 -2.17 -8.43
CA ARG A 205 -15.88 -1.31 -7.36
C ARG A 205 -14.87 -0.88 -6.29
N HIS A 206 -13.78 -1.63 -6.14
CA HIS A 206 -12.66 -1.35 -5.25
C HIS A 206 -11.32 -1.43 -6.00
N ILE A 207 -11.26 -0.83 -7.19
CA ILE A 207 -10.08 -0.83 -8.06
C ILE A 207 -8.81 -0.29 -7.37
N ASN A 208 -8.96 0.61 -6.40
CA ASN A 208 -7.85 1.12 -5.59
C ASN A 208 -7.25 0.03 -4.68
N TYR A 209 -8.08 -0.84 -4.09
CA TYR A 209 -7.63 -2.01 -3.34
C TYR A 209 -6.97 -3.04 -4.26
N GLY A 210 -7.50 -3.21 -5.47
CA GLY A 210 -6.87 -4.04 -6.51
C GLY A 210 -5.48 -3.53 -6.87
N GLY A 211 -5.35 -2.23 -7.14
CA GLY A 211 -4.06 -1.57 -7.35
C GLY A 211 -3.10 -1.77 -6.18
N TYR A 212 -3.59 -1.64 -4.94
CA TYR A 212 -2.80 -1.89 -3.74
C TYR A 212 -2.24 -3.32 -3.67
N THR A 213 -3.10 -4.31 -3.87
CA THR A 213 -2.71 -5.73 -3.91
C THR A 213 -1.65 -5.98 -4.99
N ILE A 214 -1.84 -5.44 -6.19
CA ILE A 214 -0.95 -5.63 -7.33
C ILE A 214 0.44 -5.05 -7.03
N TRP A 215 0.54 -3.81 -6.53
CA TRP A 215 1.87 -3.23 -6.32
C TRP A 215 2.62 -3.86 -5.14
N ARG A 216 1.91 -4.36 -4.12
CA ARG A 216 2.52 -5.11 -3.02
C ARG A 216 3.04 -6.46 -3.47
N ALA A 217 2.27 -7.17 -4.30
CA ALA A 217 2.72 -8.40 -4.94
C ALA A 217 3.94 -8.15 -5.84
N GLY A 218 3.92 -7.07 -6.61
CA GLY A 218 5.05 -6.64 -7.45
C GLY A 218 6.31 -6.35 -6.65
N TYR A 219 6.21 -5.57 -5.57
CA TYR A 219 7.35 -5.30 -4.68
C TYR A 219 7.93 -6.60 -4.09
N ALA A 220 7.07 -7.43 -3.52
CA ALA A 220 7.45 -8.73 -2.98
C ALA A 220 8.12 -9.63 -4.02
N MET A 221 7.65 -9.61 -5.27
CA MET A 221 8.23 -10.35 -6.39
C MET A 221 9.62 -9.85 -6.76
N VAL A 222 9.82 -8.53 -6.82
CA VAL A 222 11.15 -7.95 -7.03
C VAL A 222 12.11 -8.36 -5.90
N GLY A 223 11.63 -8.48 -4.67
CA GLY A 223 12.46 -8.91 -3.55
C GLY A 223 12.81 -10.40 -3.58
N GLY A 224 11.78 -11.23 -3.47
CA GLY A 224 11.88 -12.66 -3.18
C GLY A 224 11.31 -13.60 -4.24
N GLY A 225 11.20 -13.14 -5.48
CA GLY A 225 10.78 -13.95 -6.62
C GLY A 225 9.28 -14.21 -6.67
N TYR A 226 8.84 -15.02 -7.64
CA TYR A 226 7.42 -15.28 -7.91
C TYR A 226 6.67 -15.81 -6.69
N THR A 227 7.30 -16.67 -5.90
CA THR A 227 6.70 -17.27 -4.69
C THR A 227 6.33 -16.20 -3.67
N LEU A 228 7.26 -15.30 -3.32
CA LEU A 228 6.97 -14.25 -2.35
C LEU A 228 5.94 -13.25 -2.90
N GLY A 229 6.04 -12.92 -4.19
CA GLY A 229 5.04 -12.11 -4.89
C GLY A 229 3.62 -12.68 -4.77
N ALA A 230 3.46 -13.99 -5.04
CA ALA A 230 2.18 -14.68 -4.95
C ALA A 230 1.65 -14.74 -3.51
N LEU A 231 2.51 -15.01 -2.51
CA LEU A 231 2.13 -15.04 -1.11
C LEU A 231 1.63 -13.68 -0.61
N VAL A 232 2.40 -12.62 -0.88
CA VAL A 232 2.02 -11.25 -0.47
C VAL A 232 0.76 -10.79 -1.22
N GLY A 233 0.67 -11.06 -2.51
CA GLY A 233 -0.54 -10.76 -3.30
C GLY A 233 -1.78 -11.48 -2.77
N SER A 234 -1.66 -12.78 -2.47
CA SER A 234 -2.75 -13.58 -1.91
C SER A 234 -3.18 -13.09 -0.53
N PHE A 235 -2.22 -12.72 0.32
CA PHE A 235 -2.51 -12.12 1.62
C PHE A 235 -3.35 -10.84 1.50
N PHE A 236 -2.97 -9.91 0.62
CA PHE A 236 -3.73 -8.66 0.44
C PHE A 236 -5.07 -8.88 -0.25
N ALA A 237 -5.15 -9.76 -1.25
CA ALA A 237 -6.42 -10.14 -1.84
C ALA A 237 -7.37 -10.73 -0.78
N TRP A 238 -6.87 -11.63 0.07
CA TRP A 238 -7.64 -12.19 1.17
C TRP A 238 -8.07 -11.13 2.18
N ASP A 239 -7.18 -10.28 2.69
CA ASP A 239 -7.52 -9.24 3.66
C ASP A 239 -8.55 -8.26 3.10
N PHE A 240 -8.41 -7.81 1.85
CA PHE A 240 -9.38 -6.90 1.26
C PHE A 240 -10.74 -7.58 1.04
N THR A 241 -10.78 -8.81 0.53
CA THR A 241 -12.05 -9.51 0.25
C THR A 241 -12.79 -9.97 1.51
N GLN A 242 -12.07 -10.35 2.56
CA GLN A 242 -12.68 -10.87 3.79
C GLN A 242 -12.98 -9.78 4.81
N ARG A 243 -12.24 -8.67 4.79
CA ARG A 243 -12.38 -7.60 5.79
C ARG A 243 -12.80 -6.28 5.17
N ALA A 244 -12.00 -5.69 4.29
CA ALA A 244 -12.19 -4.30 3.88
C ALA A 244 -13.40 -4.08 2.95
N ILE A 245 -13.57 -4.94 1.94
CA ILE A 245 -14.64 -4.84 0.95
C ILE A 245 -16.02 -5.05 1.59
N PRO A 246 -16.25 -6.06 2.44
CA PRO A 246 -17.53 -6.21 3.14
C PRO A 246 -17.89 -4.98 3.97
N ILE A 247 -16.92 -4.46 4.73
CA ILE A 247 -17.11 -3.27 5.58
C ILE A 247 -17.47 -2.03 4.74
N LEU A 248 -16.79 -1.82 3.62
CA LEU A 248 -17.04 -0.66 2.75
C LEU A 248 -18.33 -0.82 1.94
N SER A 249 -18.67 -2.05 1.54
CA SER A 249 -19.93 -2.35 0.85
C SER A 249 -21.12 -2.06 1.75
N GLU A 250 -21.08 -2.49 3.02
CA GLU A 250 -22.15 -2.17 3.99
C GLU A 250 -22.32 -0.66 4.17
N TYR A 251 -21.20 0.09 4.26
CA TYR A 251 -21.26 1.55 4.33
C TYR A 251 -21.93 2.16 3.10
N CYS A 252 -21.50 1.74 1.90
CA CYS A 252 -22.02 2.28 0.65
C CYS A 252 -23.48 1.92 0.42
N GLU A 253 -23.90 0.69 0.75
CA GLU A 253 -25.30 0.25 0.67
C GLU A 253 -26.20 1.13 1.53
N LYS A 254 -25.83 1.33 2.79
CA LYS A 254 -26.62 2.15 3.71
C LYS A 254 -26.60 3.63 3.38
N ARG A 255 -25.51 4.14 2.79
CA ARG A 255 -25.36 5.55 2.45
C ARG A 255 -26.01 5.93 1.12
N TYR A 256 -25.86 5.09 0.09
CA TYR A 256 -26.24 5.41 -1.29
C TYR A 256 -27.43 4.61 -1.79
N GLY A 257 -27.83 3.54 -1.10
CA GLY A 257 -29.01 2.73 -1.42
C GLY A 257 -29.03 2.28 -2.88
N ALA A 258 -30.11 2.62 -3.59
CA ALA A 258 -30.33 2.25 -4.99
C ALA A 258 -29.18 2.63 -5.94
N GLN A 259 -28.45 3.74 -5.69
CA GLN A 259 -27.30 4.10 -6.53
C GLN A 259 -26.17 3.06 -6.42
N TRP A 260 -25.98 2.47 -5.24
CA TRP A 260 -24.98 1.44 -5.04
C TRP A 260 -25.43 0.10 -5.64
N ASP A 261 -26.72 -0.21 -5.59
CA ASP A 261 -27.27 -1.40 -6.25
C ASP A 261 -27.12 -1.32 -7.78
N GLU A 262 -27.42 -0.17 -8.38
CA GLU A 262 -27.17 0.09 -9.80
C GLU A 262 -25.68 -0.05 -10.15
N PHE A 263 -24.79 0.47 -9.30
CA PHE A 263 -23.35 0.31 -9.51
C PHE A 263 -22.90 -1.15 -9.41
N LYS A 264 -23.45 -1.94 -8.49
CA LYS A 264 -23.17 -3.38 -8.38
C LYS A 264 -23.58 -4.14 -9.65
N GLN A 265 -24.68 -3.75 -10.29
CA GLN A 265 -25.12 -4.34 -11.55
C GLN A 265 -24.23 -3.95 -12.73
N LYS A 266 -23.86 -2.67 -12.84
CA LYS A 266 -23.03 -2.16 -13.95
C LYS A 266 -21.57 -2.58 -13.87
N THR A 267 -21.04 -2.70 -12.65
CA THR A 267 -19.65 -3.07 -12.39
C THR A 267 -19.64 -4.29 -11.48
N PRO A 268 -19.74 -5.52 -12.04
CA PRO A 268 -19.88 -6.73 -11.24
C PRO A 268 -18.61 -7.06 -10.44
N TYR A 269 -17.43 -6.70 -10.96
CA TYR A 269 -16.14 -6.96 -10.33
C TYR A 269 -15.89 -6.07 -9.10
N GLN A 270 -15.32 -6.67 -8.07
CA GLN A 270 -15.05 -6.05 -6.78
C GLN A 270 -13.63 -5.52 -6.69
N LEU A 271 -12.62 -6.32 -7.03
CA LEU A 271 -11.22 -6.03 -6.74
C LEU A 271 -10.38 -5.94 -8.02
N ILE A 272 -10.42 -6.98 -8.86
CA ILE A 272 -9.61 -7.09 -10.06
C ILE A 272 -10.54 -7.24 -11.28
N PRO A 273 -10.49 -6.29 -12.24
CA PRO A 273 -11.35 -6.34 -13.42
C PRO A 273 -11.24 -7.69 -14.14
N TYR A 274 -12.39 -8.23 -14.55
CA TYR A 274 -12.48 -9.51 -15.28
C TYR A 274 -12.05 -10.75 -14.50
N ILE A 275 -11.79 -10.64 -13.19
CA ILE A 275 -11.40 -11.77 -12.33
C ILE A 275 -12.32 -11.89 -11.11
N TYR A 276 -12.40 -10.84 -10.28
CA TYR A 276 -13.16 -10.84 -9.02
C TYR A 276 -13.65 -9.45 -8.68
#